data_AF-A0A0S9PKU0-F1
#
_entry.id   AF-A0A0S9PKU0-F1
#
_cell.length_a   1.000
_cell.length_b   1.000
_cell.length_c   1.000
_cell.angle_alpha   90.00
_cell.angle_beta   90.00
_cell.angle_gamma   90.00
#
_symmetry.space_group_name_H-M   'P 1'
#
loop_
_entity.id
_entity.type
_entity.pdbx_description
1 polymer ?
#
loop_
_entity_poly.entity_id
_entity_poly.type
_entity_poly.pdbx_seq_one_letter_code
_entity_poly.pdbx_strand_id
1 'polypeptide(L)'
;MHATETDSLWFHDNPERQFRLRRQTPAEIRQWPVPPDATQTAWCVIRREDGALEAFGLAEGDTWDDADDELAPFFAKLRGDGP
;
A
#
# COMPACT_ATOMS: atom_id res chain seq x y z
N MET A 1 9.90 -0.76 -3.59
CA MET A 1 9.17 0.27 -4.35
C MET A 1 9.06 1.52 -3.48
N HIS A 2 8.83 2.71 -4.04
CA HIS A 2 8.72 3.97 -3.29
C HIS A 2 7.43 4.70 -3.65
N ALA A 3 6.99 5.61 -2.76
CA ALA A 3 5.89 6.51 -3.00
C ALA A 3 6.06 7.32 -4.30
N THR A 4 4.95 7.57 -4.99
CA THR A 4 4.91 8.39 -6.20
C THR A 4 4.65 9.86 -5.88
N GLU A 5 4.78 10.74 -6.88
CA GLU A 5 4.37 12.15 -6.75
C GLU A 5 2.88 12.29 -6.39
N THR A 6 2.03 11.43 -6.95
CA THR A 6 0.60 11.33 -6.62
C THR A 6 0.36 10.96 -5.15
N ASP A 7 1.26 10.18 -4.54
CA ASP A 7 1.21 9.85 -3.12
C ASP A 7 1.60 11.04 -2.25
N SER A 8 2.60 11.80 -2.69
CA SER A 8 3.02 13.03 -2.00
C SER A 8 1.92 14.11 -2.03
N LEU A 9 1.26 14.30 -3.18
CA LEU A 9 0.13 15.22 -3.32
C LEU A 9 -1.05 14.81 -2.44
N TRP A 10 -1.34 13.51 -2.35
CA TRP A 10 -2.42 13.04 -1.47
C TRP A 10 -2.12 13.32 0.01
N PHE A 11 -0.88 13.11 0.48
CA PHE A 11 -0.50 13.47 1.86
C PHE A 11 -0.48 14.99 2.11
N HIS A 12 -0.27 15.80 1.07
CA HIS A 12 -0.41 17.25 1.18
C HIS A 12 -1.86 17.65 1.48
N ASP A 13 -2.81 17.02 0.78
CA ASP A 13 -4.25 17.26 0.96
C ASP A 13 -4.83 16.59 2.22
N ASN A 14 -4.15 15.59 2.77
CA ASN A 14 -4.56 14.83 3.96
C ASN A 14 -3.46 14.90 5.05
N PRO A 15 -3.21 16.09 5.64
CA PRO A 15 -2.07 16.33 6.51
C PRO A 15 -2.14 15.63 7.87
N GLU A 16 -3.30 15.11 8.27
CA GLU A 16 -3.49 14.31 9.47
C GLU A 16 -3.07 12.84 9.30
N ARG A 17 -2.98 12.38 8.05
CA ARG A 17 -2.73 10.98 7.72
C ARG A 17 -1.24 10.66 7.79
N GLN A 18 -0.92 9.53 8.40
CA GLN A 18 0.43 8.97 8.46
C GLN A 18 0.64 7.88 7.41
N PHE A 19 -0.43 7.18 7.06
CA PHE A 19 -0.44 6.14 6.05
C PHE A 19 -1.50 6.38 4.99
N ARG A 20 -1.17 5.95 3.78
CA ARG A 20 -2.10 5.90 2.64
C ARG A 20 -2.26 4.46 2.18
N LEU A 21 -3.48 3.97 2.21
CA LEU A 21 -3.86 2.72 1.53
C LEU A 21 -4.41 3.05 0.14
N ARG A 22 -3.93 2.36 -0.90
CA ARG A 22 -4.53 2.46 -2.25
C ARG A 22 -4.32 1.20 -3.07
N ARG A 23 -5.07 1.09 -4.17
CA ARG A 23 -4.83 0.09 -5.20
C ARG A 23 -3.55 0.42 -5.97
N GLN A 24 -2.85 -0.62 -6.40
CA GLN A 24 -1.73 -0.47 -7.31
C GLN A 24 -2.19 -0.39 -8.76
N THR A 25 -1.44 0.36 -9.55
CA THR A 25 -1.64 0.49 -10.99
C THR A 25 -1.13 -0.76 -11.72
N PRO A 26 -1.61 -1.04 -12.94
CA PRO A 26 -1.07 -2.15 -13.74
C PRO A 26 0.45 -2.07 -13.99
N ALA A 27 1.03 -0.86 -14.01
CA ALA A 27 2.47 -0.67 -14.16
C ALA A 27 3.26 -1.04 -12.89
N GLU A 28 2.69 -0.81 -11.71
CA GLU A 28 3.27 -1.23 -10.43
C GLU A 28 3.17 -2.75 -10.25
N ILE A 29 2.02 -3.34 -10.60
CA ILE A 29 1.81 -4.80 -10.51
C ILE A 29 2.80 -5.57 -11.39
N ARG A 30 3.13 -5.05 -12.58
CA ARG A 30 4.13 -5.66 -13.48
C ARG A 30 5.54 -5.74 -12.89
N GLN A 31 5.83 -4.99 -11.83
CA GLN A 31 7.11 -5.01 -11.14
C GLN A 31 7.17 -6.06 -10.03
N TRP A 32 6.06 -6.74 -9.73
CA TRP A 32 6.03 -7.78 -8.71
C TRP A 32 6.83 -9.01 -9.18
N PRO A 33 7.60 -9.66 -8.29
CA PRO A 33 8.24 -10.94 -8.60
C PRO A 33 7.23 -12.02 -8.99
N VAL A 34 6.07 -12.01 -8.33
CA VAL A 34 4.94 -12.90 -8.60
C VAL A 34 3.69 -12.04 -8.73
N PRO A 35 3.06 -11.96 -9.91
CA PRO A 35 1.81 -11.22 -10.08
C PRO A 35 0.69 -11.82 -9.20
N PRO A 36 -0.22 -10.98 -8.67
CA PRO A 36 -1.43 -11.47 -8.03
C PRO A 36 -2.28 -12.27 -9.03
N ASP A 37 -2.96 -13.29 -8.53
CA ASP A 37 -3.84 -14.11 -9.35
C ASP A 37 -5.14 -13.37 -9.73
N ALA A 38 -5.95 -13.98 -10.59
CA ALA A 38 -7.19 -13.38 -11.09
C ALA A 38 -8.26 -13.16 -10.00
N THR A 39 -8.08 -13.70 -8.80
CA THR A 39 -8.98 -13.56 -7.65
C THR A 39 -8.48 -12.54 -6.64
N GLN A 40 -7.34 -11.89 -6.92
CA GLN A 40 -6.69 -10.95 -6.01
C GLN A 40 -6.65 -9.53 -6.57
N THR A 41 -6.95 -8.56 -5.73
CA THR A 41 -6.70 -7.14 -5.99
C THR A 41 -5.38 -6.72 -5.36
N ALA A 42 -4.51 -6.07 -6.12
CA ALA A 42 -3.24 -5.54 -5.65
C ALA A 42 -3.44 -4.20 -4.91
N TRP A 43 -2.99 -4.16 -3.66
CA TRP A 43 -3.00 -2.98 -2.81
C TRP A 43 -1.58 -2.62 -2.36
N CYS A 44 -1.42 -1.39 -1.89
CA CYS A 44 -0.23 -0.96 -1.18
C CYS A 44 -0.57 -0.03 -0.02
N VAL A 45 0.26 -0.11 1.03
CA VAL A 45 0.29 0.85 2.12
C VAL A 45 1.57 1.67 2.00
N ILE A 46 1.44 2.99 2.14
CA ILE A 46 2.54 3.93 2.01
C ILE A 46 2.67 4.71 3.31
N ARG A 47 3.89 4.79 3.84
CA ARG A 47 4.21 5.59 5.03
C ARG A 47 4.66 6.99 4.62
N ARG A 48 4.07 8.01 5.24
CA ARG A 48 4.37 9.42 4.93
C ARG A 48 5.79 9.85 5.27
N GLU A 49 6.32 9.37 6.40
CA GLU A 49 7.61 9.82 6.97
C GLU A 49 8.77 9.72 5.96
N ASP A 50 8.86 8.59 5.26
CA ASP A 50 9.98 8.27 4.37
C ASP A 50 9.53 7.81 2.97
N GLY A 51 8.22 7.84 2.69
CA GLY A 51 7.66 7.36 1.43
C GLY A 51 7.85 5.87 1.21
N ALA A 52 8.10 5.08 2.26
CA ALA A 52 8.21 3.64 2.14
C ALA A 52 6.86 3.03 1.73
N LEU A 53 6.90 2.06 0.82
CA LEU A 53 5.72 1.44 0.23
C LEU A 53 5.86 -0.08 0.34
N GLU A 54 4.85 -0.70 0.94
CA GLU A 54 4.69 -2.16 0.97
C GLU A 54 3.44 -2.56 0.21
N ALA A 55 3.56 -3.62 -0.60
CA ALA A 55 2.52 -4.08 -1.52
C ALA A 55 2.00 -5.46 -1.08
N PHE A 56 0.70 -5.70 -1.26
CA PHE A 56 0.04 -6.93 -0.81
C PHE A 56 -1.22 -7.22 -1.64
N GLY A 57 -1.61 -8.48 -1.71
CA GLY A 57 -2.83 -8.91 -2.39
C GLY A 57 -3.97 -9.17 -1.39
N LEU A 58 -5.17 -8.73 -1.72
CA LEU A 58 -6.41 -9.10 -1.01
C LEU A 58 -7.34 -9.83 -1.97
N ALA A 59 -8.20 -10.70 -1.45
CA ALA A 59 -9.22 -11.34 -2.28
C ALA A 59 -10.17 -10.30 -2.89
N GLU A 60 -10.67 -10.57 -4.10
CA GLU A 60 -11.64 -9.70 -4.75
C GLU A 60 -12.91 -9.59 -3.91
N GLY A 61 -13.33 -8.35 -3.62
CA GLY A 61 -14.48 -8.07 -2.77
C GLY A 61 -14.14 -7.74 -1.32
N ASP A 62 -12.92 -8.07 -0.87
CA ASP A 62 -12.46 -7.65 0.46
C ASP A 62 -12.12 -6.15 0.46
N THR A 63 -12.57 -5.47 1.50
CA THR A 63 -12.19 -4.09 1.83
C THR A 63 -11.31 -4.11 3.07
N TRP A 64 -10.35 -3.20 3.12
CA TRP A 64 -9.47 -3.04 4.27
C TRP A 64 -9.77 -1.71 4.97
N ASP A 65 -9.68 -1.70 6.29
CA ASP A 65 -9.77 -0.46 7.06
C ASP A 65 -8.55 0.41 6.76
N ASP A 66 -8.79 1.66 6.37
CA ASP A 66 -7.71 2.58 6.03
C ASP A 66 -7.21 3.38 7.23
N ALA A 67 -7.75 3.21 8.43
CA ALA A 67 -7.34 3.98 9.59
C ALA A 67 -5.85 3.77 9.95
N ASP A 68 -5.17 4.85 10.35
CA ASP A 68 -3.71 4.82 10.60
C ASP A 68 -3.32 3.83 11.72
N ASP A 69 -4.19 3.60 12.69
CA ASP A 69 -4.02 2.65 13.80
C ASP A 69 -4.07 1.18 13.35
N GLU A 70 -4.82 0.88 12.29
CA GLU A 70 -4.82 -0.44 11.63
C GLU A 70 -3.66 -0.57 10.63
N LEU A 71 -3.37 0.49 9.88
CA LEU A 71 -2.31 0.47 8.85
C LEU A 71 -0.90 0.42 9.42
N ALA A 72 -0.64 1.07 10.56
CA ALA A 72 0.70 1.09 11.18
C ALA A 72 1.23 -0.31 11.55
N PRO A 73 0.53 -1.14 12.35
CA PRO A 73 0.99 -2.49 12.68
C PRO A 73 1.00 -3.39 11.45
N PHE A 74 0.07 -3.22 10.51
CA PHE A 74 0.04 -4.01 9.27
C PHE A 74 1.25 -3.71 8.37
N PHE A 75 1.61 -2.44 8.19
CA PHE A 75 2.81 -2.03 7.46
C PHE A 75 4.08 -2.61 8.08
N ALA A 76 4.18 -2.55 9.41
CA ALA A 76 5.33 -3.13 10.13
C ALA A 76 5.43 -4.64 9.90
N LYS A 77 4.28 -5.34 9.89
CA LYS A 77 4.23 -6.78 9.56
C LYS A 77 4.71 -7.04 8.14
N LEU A 78 4.22 -6.30 7.14
CA LEU A 78 4.65 -6.48 5.74
C LEU A 78 6.17 -6.28 5.56
N ARG A 79 6.78 -5.35 6.31
CA ARG A 79 8.24 -5.15 6.29
C ARG A 79 9.03 -6.21 7.07
N GLY A 80 8.46 -6.72 8.15
CA GLY A 80 9.07 -7.77 8.98
C GLY A 80 8.94 -9.16 8.37
N ASP A 81 7.92 -9.37 7.54
CA ASP A 81 7.69 -10.52 6.65
C ASP A 81 8.11 -10.15 5.21
N GLY A 82 9.39 -9.79 5.03
CA GLY A 82 10.04 -10.03 3.73
C GLY A 82 10.34 -11.53 3.63
N PRO A 83 10.18 -12.18 2.45
CA PRO A 83 10.47 -13.61 2.27
C PRO A 83 11.88 -14.03 2.72
#